data_AF-A0AAE6WIG0-F1
#
_entry.id   AF-A0AAE6WIG0-F1
#
_cell.length_a   1.000
_cell.length_b   1.000
_cell.length_c   1.000
_cell.angle_alpha   90.00
_cell.angle_beta   90.00
_cell.angle_gamma   90.00
#
_symmetry.space_group_name_H-M   'P 1'
#
loop_
_entity.id
_entity.type
_entity.pdbx_description
1 polymer ?
#
loop_
_entity_poly.entity_id
_entity_poly.type
_entity_poly.pdbx_seq_one_letter_code
_entity_poly.pdbx_strand_id
1 'polypeptide(L)' 'MKTTGLIITSLGLIGLSLVLGIAKLTMYVDKMIGSYHPDWTKYLEMGTILPVIIVLVIGVVCLFIKQK' A
#
# COMPACT_ATOMS: atom_id res chain seq x y z
N MET A 1 17.59 10.13 12.62
CA MET A 1 16.20 9.65 12.37
C MET A 1 15.76 9.69 10.91
N LYS A 2 16.26 10.63 10.08
CA LYS A 2 15.87 10.71 8.67
C LYS A 2 16.13 9.42 7.86
N THR A 3 17.26 8.77 8.06
CA THR A 3 17.61 7.49 7.39
C THR A 3 16.64 6.37 7.78
N THR A 4 16.28 6.27 9.06
CA THR A 4 15.27 5.32 9.55
C THR A 4 13.90 5.59 8.94
N GLY A 5 13.49 6.87 8.87
CA GLY A 5 12.25 7.27 8.20
C GLY A 5 12.23 6.94 6.71
N LEU A 6 13.36 7.11 6.00
CA LEU A 6 13.50 6.70 4.60
C LEU A 6 13.33 5.18 4.43
N ILE A 7 13.93 4.37 5.31
CA ILE A 7 13.83 2.91 5.28
C ILE A 7 12.37 2.47 5.50
N ILE A 8 11.72 3.00 6.54
CA ILE A 8 10.32 2.66 6.86
C ILE A 8 9.39 3.07 5.71
N THR A 9 9.59 4.26 5.15
CA THR A 9 8.80 4.74 4.01
C THR A 9 9.02 3.86 2.78
N SER A 10 10.25 3.44 2.51
CA SER A 10 10.57 2.53 1.40
C SER A 10 9.87 1.18 1.56
N LEU A 11 9.87 0.61 2.77
CA LEU A 11 9.13 -0.62 3.07
C LEU A 11 7.62 -0.45 2.88
N GLY A 12 7.05 0.68 3.31
CA GLY A 12 5.66 1.01 3.08
C GLY A 12 5.31 1.12 1.59
N LEU A 13 6.18 1.73 0.78
CA LEU A 13 5.99 1.84 -0.68
C LEU A 13 6.08 0.48 -1.38
N ILE A 14 6.98 -0.40 -0.95
CA ILE A 14 7.04 -1.79 -1.43
C ILE A 14 5.73 -2.52 -1.11
N GLY A 15 5.25 -2.41 0.13
CA GLY A 15 3.97 -2.98 0.55
C GLY A 15 2.80 -2.47 -0.29
N LEU A 16 2.76 -1.16 -0.57
CA LEU A 16 1.74 -0.55 -1.42
C LEU A 16 1.78 -1.09 -2.86
N SER A 17 2.99 -1.23 -3.43
CA SER A 17 3.17 -1.80 -4.76
C SER A 17 2.65 -3.24 -4.85
N LEU A 18 2.87 -4.04 -3.79
CA LEU A 18 2.38 -5.42 -3.72
C LEU A 18 0.85 -5.47 -3.66
N VAL A 19 0.23 -4.67 -2.79
CA VAL A 19 -1.24 -4.61 -2.66
C VAL A 19 -1.90 -4.18 -3.97
N LEU A 20 -1.35 -3.17 -4.64
CA LEU A 20 -1.85 -2.73 -5.96
C LEU A 20 -1.62 -3.79 -7.04
N GLY A 21 -0.52 -4.52 -6.98
CA GLY A 21 -0.23 -5.63 -7.89
C GLY A 21 -1.24 -6.77 -7.75
N ILE A 22 -1.56 -7.16 -6.50
CA ILE A 22 -2.57 -8.17 -6.20
C ILE A 22 -3.95 -7.70 -6.66
N ALA A 23 -4.34 -6.47 -6.35
CA ALA A 23 -5.63 -5.92 -6.78
C ALA A 23 -5.80 -5.95 -8.31
N LYS A 24 -4.75 -5.59 -9.07
CA LYS A 24 -4.74 -5.69 -10.53
C LYS A 24 -4.83 -7.12 -11.02
N LEU A 25 -4.16 -8.06 -10.36
CA LEU A 25 -4.22 -9.48 -10.71
C LEU A 25 -5.63 -10.03 -10.50
N THR A 26 -6.26 -9.73 -9.36
CA THR A 26 -7.64 -10.13 -9.05
C THR A 26 -8.61 -9.53 -10.06
N MET A 27 -8.45 -8.25 -10.40
CA MET A 27 -9.26 -7.58 -11.42
C MET A 27 -9.10 -8.24 -12.80
N TYR A 28 -7.88 -8.65 -13.16
CA TYR A 28 -7.62 -9.35 -14.42
C TYR A 28 -8.27 -10.74 -14.46
N VAL A 29 -8.20 -11.47 -13.33
CA VAL A 29 -8.86 -12.79 -13.18
C VAL A 29 -10.38 -12.65 -13.28
N ASP A 30 -10.98 -11.69 -12.57
CA ASP A 30 -12.42 -11.41 -12.65
C ASP A 30 -12.87 -11.05 -14.07
N LYS A 31 -12.04 -10.30 -14.80
CA LYS A 31 -12.29 -10.00 -16.22
C LYS A 31 -12.33 -11.25 -17.10
N MET A 32 -11.50 -12.25 -16.82
CA MET A 32 -11.50 -13.50 -17.56
C MET A 32 -12.69 -14.40 -17.21
N ILE A 33 -13.19 -14.33 -15.97
CA ILE A 33 -14.31 -15.16 -15.48
C ILE A 33 -15.69 -14.50 -15.75
N GLY A 34 -15.70 -13.24 -16.18
CA GLY A 34 -16.94 -12.50 -16.50
C GLY A 34 -17.58 -11.82 -15.28
N SER A 35 -16.91 -11.84 -14.12
CA SER A 35 -17.31 -11.20 -12.87
C SER A 35 -16.72 -9.79 -12.70
N TYR A 36 -16.27 -9.15 -13.79
CA TYR A 36 -15.57 -7.87 -13.74
C TYR A 36 -16.39 -6.75 -13.10
N HIS A 37 -15.79 -6.09 -12.12
CA HIS A 37 -16.29 -4.84 -11.58
C HIS A 37 -15.46 -3.65 -12.08
N PRO A 38 -16.10 -2.57 -12.57
CA PRO A 38 -15.39 -1.37 -13.01
C PRO A 38 -14.77 -0.59 -11.85
N ASP A 39 -15.28 -0.79 -10.63
CA ASP A 39 -14.72 -0.16 -9.43
C ASP A 39 -13.50 -0.94 -8.93
N TRP A 40 -12.33 -0.34 -9.14
CA TRP A 40 -11.04 -0.91 -8.73
C TRP A 40 -10.91 -1.02 -7.20
N THR A 41 -11.66 -0.22 -6.43
CA THR A 41 -11.60 -0.24 -4.96
C THR A 41 -12.19 -1.51 -4.38
N LYS A 42 -13.07 -2.21 -5.11
CA LYS A 42 -13.59 -3.53 -4.72
C LYS A 42 -12.47 -4.56 -4.58
N TYR A 43 -11.40 -4.40 -5.34
CA TYR A 43 -10.25 -5.29 -5.36
C TYR A 43 -9.19 -4.95 -4.30
N LEU A 44 -9.38 -3.84 -3.58
CA LEU A 44 -8.54 -3.47 -2.45
C LEU A 44 -9.12 -4.07 -1.16
N GLU A 45 -8.40 -5.02 -0.58
CA GLU A 45 -8.75 -5.51 0.74
C GLU A 45 -8.31 -4.51 1.82
N MET A 46 -9.29 -4.00 2.58
CA MET A 46 -9.05 -3.12 3.75
C MET A 46 -8.01 -3.71 4.71
N GLY A 47 -8.04 -5.03 4.93
CA GLY A 47 -7.12 -5.73 5.83
C GLY A 47 -5.65 -5.68 5.39
N THR A 48 -5.38 -5.55 4.10
CA THR A 48 -4.01 -5.46 3.57
C THR A 48 -3.55 -4.01 3.37
N ILE A 49 -4.45 -3.09 3.03
CA ILE A 49 -4.07 -1.68 2.80
C ILE A 49 -3.91 -0.88 4.08
N LEU A 50 -4.71 -1.15 5.12
CA LEU A 50 -4.63 -0.46 6.41
C LEU A 50 -3.23 -0.53 7.06
N PRO A 51 -2.58 -1.70 7.20
CA PRO A 51 -1.24 -1.78 7.77
C PRO A 51 -0.19 -1.05 6.91
N VAL A 52 -0.33 -1.08 5.59
CA VAL A 52 0.56 -0.35 4.66
C VAL A 52 0.46 1.16 4.88
N ILE A 53 -0.76 1.69 5.02
CA ILE A 53 -0.98 3.12 5.32
C ILE A 53 -0.35 3.50 6.66
N ILE A 54 -0.52 2.67 7.70
CA ILE A 54 0.08 2.92 9.02
C ILE A 54 1.61 2.99 8.92
N VAL A 55 2.24 2.05 8.22
CA VAL A 55 3.70 2.04 8.02
C VAL A 55 4.17 3.30 7.29
N LEU A 56 3.44 3.72 6.25
CA LEU A 56 3.76 4.96 5.52
C LEU A 56 3.64 6.20 6.41
N VAL A 57 2.58 6.30 7.22
CA VAL A 57 2.39 7.43 8.15
C VAL A 57 3.52 7.48 9.17
N ILE A 58 3.91 6.34 9.75
CA ILE A 58 5.04 6.27 10.70
C ILE A 58 6.35 6.69 10.02
N GLY A 59 6.60 6.20 8.80
CA GLY A 59 7.80 6.57 8.04
C GLY A 59 7.89 8.07 7.77
N VAL A 60 6.79 8.69 7.35
CA VAL A 60 6.68 10.14 7.14
C VAL A 60 6.89 10.90 8.46
N VAL A 61 6.24 10.49 9.54
CA VAL A 61 6.43 11.13 10.86
C VAL A 61 7.90 11.06 11.29
N CYS A 62 8.56 9.92 11.13
CA CYS A 62 9.99 9.78 11.44
C CYS A 62 10.91 10.64 10.54
N LEU A 63 10.50 10.96 9.32
CA LEU A 63 11.24 11.87 8.42
C LEU A 63 11.15 13.33 8.88
N PHE A 64 9.98 13.75 9.37
CA PHE A 64 9.69 15.14 9.71
C PHE A 64 9.84 15.48 11.19
N ILE A 65 9.97 14.49 12.07
CA ILE A 65 10.39 14.71 13.46
C ILE A 65 11.79 15.38 13.43
N LYS A 66 11.81 16.68 13.77
CA LYS A 66 13.04 17.39 14.10
C LYS A 66 13.58 16.77 15.39
N GLN A 67 14.74 16.11 15.31
CA GLN A 67 15.51 15.85 16.52
C GLN A 67 15.94 17.21 17.07
N LYS A 68 15.48 17.50 18.29
CA LYS A 68 15.89 18.64 19.09
C LYS A 68 17.24 18.34 19.73
#